data_AF-A0AA95MVD1-F1
#
_entry.id   AF-A0AA95MVD1-F1
#
_cell.length_a   1.000
_cell.length_b   1.000
_cell.length_c   1.000
_cell.angle_alpha   90.00
_cell.angle_beta   90.00
_cell.angle_gamma   90.00
#
_symmetry.space_group_name_H-M   'P 1'
#
loop_
_entity.id
_entity.type
_entity.pdbx_description
1 polymer ?
#
loop_
_entity_poly.entity_id
_entity_poly.type
_entity_poly.pdbx_seq_one_letter_code
_entity_poly.pdbx_strand_id
1 'polypeptide(L)' 'MEIITIKKKETGVIYVRSSEKGMNIQSMDGRLFGVDFHDFIQKEQQSNSFELASEFGLSIGDVRKLKKHLERS' A
#
# COMPACT_ATOMS: atom_id res chain seq x y z
N MET A 1 22.49 -1.85 -5.05
CA MET A 1 22.66 -3.17 -4.38
C MET A 1 23.19 -2.88 -2.99
N GLU A 2 22.31 -2.76 -2.01
CA GLU A 2 22.67 -2.43 -0.63
C GLU A 2 23.05 -3.68 0.17
N ILE A 3 24.08 -3.55 1.00
CA ILE A 3 24.90 -4.63 1.54
C ILE A 3 24.43 -4.91 2.97
N ILE A 4 23.97 -6.14 3.25
CA ILE A 4 23.35 -6.52 4.53
C ILE A 4 24.43 -6.90 5.55
N THR A 5 24.38 -6.28 6.74
CA THR A 5 25.39 -6.39 7.82
C THR A 5 25.43 -7.76 8.50
N ILE A 6 26.62 -8.36 8.57
CA ILE A 6 26.91 -9.71 9.06
C ILE A 6 27.54 -9.64 10.48
N LYS A 7 26.93 -10.23 11.51
CA LYS A 7 27.57 -10.41 12.84
C LYS A 7 28.23 -11.80 12.92
N LYS A 8 29.57 -11.85 13.00
CA LYS A 8 30.39 -13.05 13.20
C LYS A 8 30.39 -13.50 14.67
N LYS A 9 29.91 -14.72 14.96
CA LYS A 9 30.67 -15.67 15.81
C LYS A 9 31.53 -16.45 14.83
N GLU A 10 32.84 -16.48 15.05
CA GLU A 10 33.84 -16.60 13.99
C GLU A 10 33.58 -17.73 12.98
N THR A 11 33.46 -17.30 11.72
CA THR A 11 33.46 -18.07 10.46
C THR A 11 32.31 -19.04 10.22
N GLY A 12 31.17 -18.49 9.78
CA GLY A 12 30.11 -19.21 9.09
C GLY A 12 28.97 -18.26 8.74
N VAL A 13 28.95 -17.78 7.49
CA VAL A 13 28.02 -16.75 7.00
C VAL A 13 26.58 -17.23 7.13
N ILE A 14 25.77 -16.59 7.97
CA ILE A 14 24.31 -16.72 7.92
C ILE A 14 23.77 -15.48 7.20
N TYR A 15 23.25 -15.70 5.99
CA TYR A 15 22.60 -14.66 5.19
C TYR A 15 21.34 -14.21 5.92
N VAL A 16 21.33 -12.95 6.31
CA VAL A 16 20.17 -12.26 6.84
C VAL A 16 19.18 -12.10 5.68
N ARG A 17 18.14 -12.93 5.63
CA ARG A 17 16.97 -12.70 4.77
C ARG A 17 16.35 -11.38 5.20
N SER A 18 16.42 -10.37 4.34
CA SER A 18 15.63 -9.16 4.49
C SER A 18 14.16 -9.56 4.67
N SER A 19 13.55 -9.13 5.77
CA SER A 19 12.12 -9.28 5.99
C SER A 19 11.37 -8.47 4.94
N GLU A 20 10.98 -9.11 3.84
CA GLU A 20 9.88 -8.65 3.00
C GLU A 20 8.56 -8.92 3.74
N LYS A 21 8.32 -8.15 4.80
CA LYS A 21 6.97 -7.89 5.29
C LYS A 21 6.78 -6.38 5.47
N GLY A 22 7.22 -5.63 4.47
CA GLY A 22 6.60 -4.35 4.16
C GLY A 22 5.22 -4.65 3.58
N MET A 23 4.18 -4.20 4.29
CA MET A 23 2.78 -4.15 3.88
C MET A 23 2.21 -5.37 3.14
N ASN A 24 1.62 -6.29 3.91
CA ASN A 24 0.50 -7.09 3.43
C ASN A 24 -0.78 -6.21 3.34
N ILE A 25 -0.75 -5.18 2.49
CA ILE A 25 -1.98 -4.52 1.96
C ILE A 25 -2.22 -5.02 0.52
N GLN A 26 -1.75 -6.23 0.25
CA GLN A 26 -1.85 -6.91 -1.03
C GLN A 26 -2.28 -8.31 -0.59
N SER A 27 -3.49 -8.78 -0.83
CA SER A 27 -3.82 -9.25 -2.17
C SER A 27 -5.27 -9.78 -2.22
N MET A 28 -6.29 -9.11 -1.66
CA MET A 28 -7.69 -9.51 -1.97
C MET A 28 -8.68 -8.35 -2.04
N ASP A 29 -8.45 -7.23 -1.33
CA ASP A 29 -9.34 -6.06 -1.40
C ASP A 29 -8.98 -5.07 -2.53
N GLY A 30 -7.78 -5.19 -3.10
CA GLY A 30 -7.26 -4.31 -4.16
C GLY A 30 -8.06 -4.31 -5.48
N ARG A 31 -9.11 -5.14 -5.58
CA ARG A 31 -10.05 -5.16 -6.71
C ARG A 31 -11.48 -4.81 -6.30
N LEU A 32 -11.76 -4.52 -5.04
CA LEU A 32 -13.13 -4.32 -4.54
C LEU A 32 -13.85 -3.17 -5.25
N PHE A 33 -13.08 -2.23 -5.79
CA PHE A 33 -13.59 -1.06 -6.51
C PHE A 33 -12.96 -0.89 -7.90
N GLY A 34 -12.11 -1.81 -8.35
CA GLY A 34 -11.44 -1.73 -9.66
C GLY A 34 -10.53 -0.51 -9.84
N VAL A 35 -10.18 0.20 -8.76
CA VAL A 35 -9.35 1.41 -8.79
C VAL A 35 -7.89 1.09 -8.54
N ASP A 36 -7.01 1.83 -9.23
CA ASP A 36 -5.60 1.87 -8.86
C ASP A 36 -5.48 2.66 -7.55
N PHE A 37 -5.20 1.94 -6.46
CA PHE A 37 -5.05 2.53 -5.15
C PHE A 37 -3.92 3.54 -5.12
N HIS A 38 -2.82 3.32 -5.86
CA HIS A 38 -1.70 4.25 -5.86
C HIS A 38 -2.13 5.62 -6.40
N ASP A 39 -2.86 5.63 -7.51
CA ASP A 39 -3.38 6.85 -8.13
C ASP A 39 -4.45 7.50 -7.22
N PHE A 40 -5.31 6.68 -6.62
CA PHE A 40 -6.29 7.15 -5.65
C PHE A 40 -5.63 7.85 -4.45
N ILE A 41 -4.56 7.30 -3.84
CA ILE A 41 -3.87 7.94 -2.70
C ILE A 41 -3.28 9.30 -3.10
N GLN A 42 -2.66 9.38 -4.29
CA GLN A 42 -2.08 10.64 -4.76
C GLN A 42 -3.15 11.72 -4.96
N LYS A 43 -4.26 11.35 -5.60
CA LYS A 43 -5.40 12.24 -5.85
C LYS A 43 -6.13 12.61 -4.56
N GLU A 44 -6.26 11.71 -3.61
CA GLU A 44 -7.02 11.91 -2.37
C GLU A 44 -6.50 13.08 -1.53
N GLN A 45 -5.18 13.35 -1.58
CA GLN A 45 -4.55 14.47 -0.88
C GLN A 45 -4.93 15.85 -1.46
N GLN A 46 -5.33 15.90 -2.73
CA GLN A 46 -5.58 17.14 -3.46
C GLN A 46 -7.04 17.31 -3.91
N SER A 47 -7.81 16.23 -3.97
CA SER A 47 -9.14 16.18 -4.54
C SER A 47 -10.21 15.84 -3.50
N ASN A 48 -11.38 16.47 -3.66
CA ASN A 48 -12.51 16.19 -2.79
C ASN A 48 -13.21 14.87 -3.16
N SER A 49 -14.00 14.34 -2.22
CA SER A 49 -14.70 13.05 -2.41
C SER A 49 -15.58 12.99 -3.65
N PHE A 50 -16.10 14.14 -4.12
CA PHE A 50 -16.90 14.23 -5.33
C PHE A 50 -16.05 14.10 -6.60
N GLU A 51 -14.87 14.74 -6.63
CA GLU A 51 -13.95 14.67 -7.76
C GLU A 51 -13.38 13.26 -7.90
N LEU A 52 -12.99 12.65 -6.79
CA LEU A 52 -12.56 11.25 -6.75
C LEU A 52 -13.66 10.30 -7.24
N ALA A 53 -14.90 10.54 -6.84
CA ALA A 53 -16.04 9.73 -7.31
C ALA A 53 -16.20 9.83 -8.84
N SER A 54 -16.13 11.04 -9.40
CA SER A 54 -16.25 11.25 -10.84
C SER A 54 -15.08 10.68 -11.63
N GLU A 55 -13.86 10.81 -11.13
CA GLU A 55 -12.64 10.44 -11.86
C GLU A 55 -12.40 8.93 -11.86
N PHE A 56 -12.73 8.26 -10.75
CA PHE A 56 -12.56 6.82 -10.61
C PHE A 56 -13.85 6.02 -10.92
N GLY A 57 -14.93 6.69 -11.32
CA GLY A 57 -16.22 6.05 -11.59
C GLY A 57 -16.84 5.40 -10.35
N LEU A 58 -16.60 5.98 -9.18
CA LEU A 58 -17.05 5.48 -7.88
C LEU A 58 -18.25 6.24 -7.34
N SER A 59 -19.02 5.60 -6.47
CA SER A 59 -19.95 6.35 -5.64
C SER A 59 -19.21 7.09 -4.53
N ILE A 60 -19.78 8.20 -4.04
CA ILE A 60 -19.24 8.92 -2.87
C ILE A 60 -19.13 7.98 -1.64
N GLY A 61 -20.02 7.00 -1.54
CA GLY A 61 -19.98 5.99 -0.48
C GLY A 61 -18.74 5.10 -0.57
N ASP A 62 -18.35 4.72 -1.78
CA ASP A 62 -17.17 3.88 -2.02
C ASP A 62 -15.87 4.65 -1.82
N VAL A 63 -15.82 5.93 -2.23
CA VAL A 63 -14.71 6.83 -1.89
C VAL A 63 -14.51 6.92 -0.37
N ARG A 64 -15.60 7.03 0.41
CA ARG A 64 -15.52 7.02 1.88
C ARG A 64 -15.03 5.69 2.45
N LYS A 65 -15.43 4.56 1.87
CA LYS A 65 -14.95 3.24 2.29
C LYS A 65 -13.46 3.09 2.01
N LEU A 66 -13.00 3.54 0.84
CA LEU A 66 -11.59 3.56 0.46
C LEU A 66 -10.78 4.37 1.46
N LYS A 67 -11.17 5.63 1.74
CA LYS A 67 -10.50 6.47 2.75
C LYS A 67 -10.39 5.78 4.12
N LYS A 68 -11.49 5.19 4.60
CA LYS A 68 -11.49 4.43 5.86
C LYS A 68 -10.59 3.20 5.84
N HIS A 69 -10.38 2.58 4.68
CA HIS A 69 -9.49 1.43 4.55
C HIS A 69 -8.02 1.87 4.60
N LEU A 70 -7.71 3.02 3.97
CA LEU A 70 -6.39 3.65 4.05
C LEU A 70 -6.03 4.04 5.49
N GLU A 71 -6.96 4.67 6.23
CA GLU A 71 -6.71 5.10 7.62
C GLU A 71 -6.46 3.94 8.59
N ARG A 72 -6.82 2.71 8.21
CA ARG A 72 -6.73 1.51 9.07
C ARG A 72 -5.49 0.65 8.82
N SER A 73 -4.71 0.94 7.77
CA SER A 73 -3.49 0.21 7.40
C SER A 73 -2.23 0.95 7.84
#